data_AF-A0A109FNB5-F1
#
_entry.id   AF-A0A109FNB5-F1
#
_cell.length_a   1.000
_cell.length_b   1.000
_cell.length_c   1.000
_cell.angle_alpha   90.00
_cell.angle_beta   90.00
_cell.angle_gamma   90.00
#
_symmetry.space_group_name_H-M   'P 1'
#
loop_
_entity.id
_entity.type
_entity.pdbx_description
1 polymer ?
#
loop_
_entity_poly.entity_id
_entity_poly.type
_entity_poly.pdbx_seq_one_letter_code
_entity_poly.pdbx_strand_id
1 'polypeptide(L)'
;MFRSSSSALFTSARCATPNHPAVVVGARTYASKPAQNSGSRLKAAQQAQRGRKTVDMTGDGRVQVIKETLYESDPTEEDRIAALQKVIPSAEAHETILRAWQLHRRHKREAHSAELARKYNAMRHAVDFLEETDKSLWEKAVGGKKYQNVDQSGATNARLEGLVPREMRVPTELPAGKMWDYEWKAPQQQAEPAPKRPQA
;
A
#
# COMPACT_ATOMS: atom_id res chain seq x y z
N MET A 1 -26.91 26.06 -46.21
CA MET A 1 -27.81 27.03 -45.55
C MET A 1 -27.55 26.98 -44.05
N PHE A 2 -27.28 28.15 -43.47
CA PHE A 2 -26.96 28.37 -42.05
C PHE A 2 -28.20 28.25 -41.14
N ARG A 3 -27.96 27.83 -39.89
CA ARG A 3 -28.59 28.22 -38.59
C ARG A 3 -28.18 27.13 -37.57
N SER A 4 -27.26 27.31 -36.63
CA SER A 4 -27.09 28.34 -35.59
C SER A 4 -28.36 28.60 -34.77
N SER A 5 -28.46 27.93 -33.62
CA SER A 5 -28.96 28.53 -32.38
C SER A 5 -28.31 27.85 -31.18
N SER A 6 -27.53 28.66 -30.49
CA SER A 6 -26.97 28.51 -29.15
C SER A 6 -28.03 28.22 -28.10
N SER A 7 -27.66 27.59 -26.97
CA SER A 7 -27.67 28.27 -25.67
C SER A 7 -27.12 27.38 -24.55
N ALA A 8 -26.31 28.02 -23.72
CA ALA A 8 -25.56 27.46 -22.62
C ALA A 8 -26.44 27.13 -21.43
N LEU A 9 -26.12 26.03 -20.75
CA LEU A 9 -26.40 25.86 -19.33
C LEU A 9 -25.06 25.70 -18.62
N PHE A 10 -24.55 26.83 -18.13
CA PHE A 10 -23.50 26.88 -17.13
C PHE A 10 -24.08 26.36 -15.82
N THR A 11 -23.86 25.08 -15.52
CA THR A 11 -24.06 24.57 -14.17
C THR A 11 -22.75 24.74 -13.43
N SER A 12 -22.75 25.67 -12.47
CA SER A 12 -21.67 25.89 -11.51
C SER A 12 -21.39 24.59 -10.74
N ALA A 13 -20.34 23.88 -11.15
CA ALA A 13 -19.82 22.75 -10.39
C ALA A 13 -19.05 23.31 -9.19
N ARG A 14 -19.68 23.32 -8.02
CA ARG A 14 -18.97 23.52 -6.76
C ARG A 14 -17.94 22.40 -6.62
N CYS A 15 -16.67 22.77 -6.61
CA CYS A 15 -15.56 21.88 -6.31
C CYS A 15 -15.75 21.34 -4.89
N ALA A 16 -16.19 20.09 -4.76
CA ALA A 16 -16.14 19.39 -3.48
C ALA A 16 -14.66 19.19 -3.12
N THR A 17 -14.23 19.78 -2.01
CA THR A 17 -12.92 19.48 -1.42
C THR A 17 -12.86 18.00 -1.06
N PRO A 18 -11.78 17.28 -1.39
CA PRO A 18 -11.63 15.91 -0.92
C PRO A 18 -11.42 15.93 0.60
N ASN A 19 -12.45 15.50 1.35
CA ASN A 19 -12.32 15.13 2.76
C ASN A 19 -11.27 14.02 2.85
N HIS A 20 -10.05 14.35 3.31
CA HIS A 20 -9.06 13.33 3.62
C HIS A 20 -9.56 12.49 4.80
N PRO A 21 -9.62 11.15 4.69
CA PRO A 21 -9.91 10.31 5.85
C PRO A 21 -8.78 10.48 6.86
N ALA A 22 -9.14 10.73 8.12
CA ALA A 22 -8.22 10.78 9.24
C ALA A 22 -7.35 9.51 9.24
N VAL A 23 -6.04 9.69 8.99
CA VAL A 23 -5.07 8.61 9.07
C VAL A 23 -4.90 8.27 10.54
N VAL A 24 -5.53 7.18 10.97
CA VAL A 24 -5.20 6.55 12.25
C VAL A 24 -3.77 6.02 12.12
N VAL A 25 -2.81 6.76 12.66
CA VAL A 25 -1.42 6.31 12.78
C VAL A 25 -1.39 5.21 13.83
N GLY A 26 -1.68 3.98 13.40
CA GLY A 26 -1.44 2.79 14.19
C GLY A 26 0.06 2.70 14.45
N ALA A 27 0.45 2.79 15.72
CA ALA A 27 1.83 2.57 16.13
C ALA A 27 2.28 1.19 15.63
N ARG A 28 3.19 1.16 14.66
CA ARG A 28 3.85 -0.08 14.22
C ARG A 28 4.82 -0.51 15.31
N THR A 29 4.33 -1.24 16.31
CA THR A 29 5.18 -1.92 17.28
C THR A 29 5.72 -3.19 16.62
N TYR A 30 7.00 -3.19 16.28
CA TYR A 30 7.71 -4.42 15.93
C TYR A 30 7.83 -5.31 17.18
N ALA A 31 7.48 -6.59 17.02
CA ALA A 31 7.64 -7.60 18.06
C ALA A 31 9.14 -7.91 18.26
N SER A 32 9.84 -7.09 19.05
CA SER A 32 11.17 -7.45 19.54
C SER A 32 11.03 -8.48 20.67
N LYS A 33 11.68 -9.63 20.53
CA LYS A 33 11.78 -10.64 21.60
C LYS A 33 12.34 -9.97 22.87
N PRO A 34 11.73 -10.14 24.05
CA PRO A 34 12.25 -9.55 25.28
C PRO A 34 13.63 -10.16 25.60
N ALA A 35 14.64 -9.32 25.73
CA ALA A 35 15.98 -9.73 26.15
C ALA A 35 15.94 -10.31 27.57
N GLN A 36 16.45 -11.54 27.74
CA GLN A 36 16.43 -12.30 29.00
C GLN A 36 17.54 -11.91 30.00
N ASN A 37 17.98 -10.65 30.01
CA ASN A 37 19.02 -10.22 30.95
C ASN A 37 18.45 -9.21 31.96
N SER A 38 18.07 -9.73 33.13
CA SER A 38 17.32 -9.08 34.21
C SER A 38 18.14 -8.15 35.11
N GLY A 39 19.34 -7.71 34.68
CA GLY A 39 20.15 -6.73 35.40
C GLY A 39 19.88 -5.27 35.02
N SER A 40 19.43 -5.02 33.79
CA SER A 40 19.22 -3.65 33.28
C SER A 40 17.87 -3.05 33.67
N ARG A 41 16.88 -3.88 34.03
CA ARG A 41 15.54 -3.44 34.45
C ARG A 41 15.53 -2.72 35.79
N LEU A 42 16.36 -3.13 36.75
CA LEU A 42 16.41 -2.49 38.08
C LEU A 42 17.07 -1.11 38.04
N LYS A 43 18.12 -0.93 37.22
CA LYS A 43 18.71 0.39 36.96
C LYS A 43 17.77 1.29 36.16
N ALA A 44 17.08 0.77 35.14
CA ALA A 44 16.09 1.54 34.38
C ALA A 44 14.87 1.92 35.23
N ALA A 45 14.43 1.05 36.15
CA ALA A 45 13.34 1.33 37.08
C ALA A 45 13.73 2.38 38.14
N GLN A 46 14.95 2.34 38.68
CA GLN A 46 15.46 3.39 39.57
C GLN A 46 15.63 4.73 38.86
N GLN A 47 15.97 4.73 37.57
CA GLN A 47 16.02 5.95 36.75
C GLN A 47 14.62 6.49 36.40
N ALA A 48 13.60 5.61 36.30
CA ALA A 48 12.21 5.99 36.08
C ALA A 48 11.51 6.57 37.33
N GLN A 49 12.04 6.32 38.54
CA GLN A 49 11.55 6.86 39.81
C GLN A 49 12.06 8.27 40.13
N ARG A 50 13.06 8.77 39.38
CA ARG A 50 13.35 10.21 39.36
C ARG A 50 12.29 10.88 38.53
N GLY A 51 11.26 11.38 39.22
CA GLY A 51 10.08 12.02 38.64
C GLY A 51 10.44 12.82 37.39
N ARG A 52 9.78 12.46 36.29
CA ARG A 52 9.75 13.27 35.08
C ARG A 52 9.18 14.62 35.53
N LYS A 53 10.06 15.61 35.75
CA LYS A 53 9.62 17.00 35.83
C LYS A 53 8.78 17.20 34.58
N THR A 54 7.50 17.51 34.74
CA THR A 54 6.69 18.10 33.70
C THR A 54 7.37 19.41 33.39
N VAL A 55 8.39 19.36 32.52
CA VAL A 55 9.00 20.57 31.99
C VAL A 55 7.88 21.19 31.20
N ASP A 56 7.40 22.34 31.66
CA ASP A 56 6.43 23.13 30.93
C ASP A 56 6.90 23.20 29.48
N MET A 57 6.13 22.60 28.57
CA MET A 57 6.41 22.46 27.13
C MET A 57 6.33 23.81 26.39
N THR A 58 6.62 24.90 27.11
CA THR A 58 6.51 26.29 26.68
C THR A 58 7.88 26.83 26.24
N GLY A 59 8.96 26.04 26.37
CA GLY A 59 10.32 26.43 25.96
C GLY A 59 11.18 25.34 25.32
N ASP A 60 10.62 24.16 25.00
CA ASP A 60 11.40 23.12 24.28
C ASP A 60 11.50 23.49 22.79
N GLY A 61 12.72 23.84 22.34
CA GLY A 61 13.01 24.16 20.95
C GLY A 61 12.60 23.06 19.97
N ARG A 62 12.53 21.79 20.41
CA ARG A 62 11.99 20.70 19.56
C ARG A 62 10.50 20.84 19.32
N VAL A 63 9.74 21.24 20.33
CA VAL A 63 8.30 21.50 20.20
C VAL A 63 8.07 22.73 19.34
N GLN A 64 8.95 23.73 19.39
CA GLN A 64 8.90 24.89 18.50
C GLN A 64 9.19 24.50 17.05
N VAL A 65 10.25 23.73 16.76
CA VAL A 65 10.53 23.22 15.40
C VAL A 65 9.40 22.32 14.89
N ILE A 66 8.80 21.48 15.73
CA ILE A 66 7.63 20.67 15.35
C ILE A 66 6.43 21.58 15.04
N LYS A 67 6.21 22.64 15.84
CA LYS A 67 5.13 23.59 15.59
C LYS A 67 5.39 24.42 14.32
N GLU A 68 6.62 24.84 14.09
CA GLU A 68 7.07 25.55 12.89
C GLU A 68 6.86 24.64 11.67
N THR A 69 7.41 23.42 11.66
CA THR A 69 7.24 22.48 10.53
C THR A 69 5.80 22.05 10.26
N LEU A 70 4.93 21.99 11.27
CA LEU A 70 3.52 21.59 11.11
C LEU A 70 2.56 22.77 10.89
N TYR A 71 2.90 23.96 11.38
CA TYR A 71 2.01 25.13 11.41
C TYR A 71 2.64 26.42 10.87
N GLU A 72 3.80 26.38 10.21
CA GLU A 72 4.26 27.50 9.38
C GLU A 72 3.09 27.89 8.46
N SER A 73 2.80 29.20 8.41
CA SER A 73 1.77 29.71 7.51
C SER A 73 2.13 29.31 6.08
N ASP A 74 1.16 28.73 5.36
CA ASP A 74 1.30 28.50 3.93
C ASP A 74 1.88 29.77 3.27
N PRO A 75 2.80 29.65 2.30
CA PRO A 75 3.35 30.82 1.62
C PRO A 75 2.19 31.71 1.16
N THR A 76 2.39 33.03 1.31
CA THR A 76 1.40 34.03 0.89
C THR A 76 0.98 33.73 -0.54
N GLU A 77 -0.30 33.92 -0.87
CA GLU A 77 -0.83 33.62 -2.21
C GLU A 77 0.00 34.31 -3.31
N GLU A 78 0.54 35.49 -3.03
CA GLU A 78 1.44 36.24 -3.90
C GLU A 78 2.74 35.49 -4.19
N ASP A 79 3.38 34.94 -3.14
CA ASP A 79 4.60 34.16 -3.26
C ASP A 79 4.37 32.85 -4.03
N ARG A 80 3.19 32.23 -3.85
CA ARG A 80 2.78 31.04 -4.61
C ARG A 80 2.62 31.35 -6.09
N ILE A 81 1.93 32.44 -6.43
CA ILE A 81 1.71 32.85 -7.81
C ILE A 81 3.04 33.22 -8.48
N ALA A 82 3.91 33.95 -7.79
CA ALA A 82 5.25 34.28 -8.29
C ALA A 82 6.09 33.01 -8.57
N ALA A 83 6.03 32.02 -7.67
CA ALA A 83 6.68 30.74 -7.87
C ALA A 83 6.10 29.95 -9.05
N LEU A 84 4.78 29.96 -9.24
CA LEU A 84 4.11 29.31 -10.37
C LEU A 84 4.46 29.96 -11.71
N GLN A 85 4.49 31.30 -11.77
CA GLN A 85 4.90 32.05 -12.96
C GLN A 85 6.35 31.75 -13.37
N LYS A 86 7.24 31.47 -12.40
CA LYS A 86 8.62 31.07 -12.69
C LYS A 86 8.74 29.71 -13.38
N VAL A 87 7.87 28.76 -13.03
CA VAL A 87 7.93 27.36 -13.49
C VAL A 87 7.11 27.16 -14.76
N ILE A 88 6.00 27.88 -14.91
CA ILE A 88 5.05 27.70 -16.01
C ILE A 88 5.37 28.72 -17.12
N PRO A 89 5.80 28.27 -18.32
CA PRO A 89 6.14 29.18 -19.41
C PRO A 89 4.94 30.02 -19.91
N SER A 90 3.76 29.39 -19.98
CA SER A 90 2.49 30.02 -20.34
C SER A 90 1.29 29.22 -19.82
N ALA A 91 0.14 29.88 -19.65
CA ALA A 91 -1.11 29.22 -19.23
C ALA A 91 -1.56 28.14 -20.24
N GLU A 92 -1.40 28.42 -21.54
CA GLU A 92 -1.74 27.47 -22.61
C GLU A 92 -0.86 26.21 -22.56
N ALA A 93 0.43 26.36 -22.26
CA ALA A 93 1.35 25.22 -22.10
C ALA A 93 0.92 24.34 -20.92
N HIS A 94 0.56 24.96 -19.79
CA HIS A 94 0.04 24.24 -18.62
C HIS A 94 -1.22 23.43 -18.95
N GLU A 95 -2.21 24.06 -19.60
CA GLU A 95 -3.44 23.37 -20.00
C GLU A 95 -3.18 22.22 -20.97
N THR A 96 -2.29 22.43 -21.94
CA THR A 96 -1.94 21.41 -22.92
C THR A 96 -1.28 20.20 -22.27
N ILE A 97 -0.32 20.43 -21.36
CA ILE A 97 0.33 19.37 -20.59
C ILE A 97 -0.69 18.60 -19.76
N LEU A 98 -1.61 19.30 -19.08
CA LEU A 98 -2.65 18.65 -18.28
C LEU A 98 -3.59 17.80 -19.13
N ARG A 99 -4.09 18.34 -20.25
CA ARG A 99 -4.97 17.58 -21.16
C ARG A 99 -4.25 16.37 -21.72
N ALA A 100 -3.00 16.51 -22.17
CA ALA A 100 -2.20 15.41 -22.68
C ALA A 100 -1.95 14.34 -21.60
N TRP A 101 -1.66 14.75 -20.36
CA TRP A 101 -1.48 13.83 -19.24
C TRP A 101 -2.76 13.08 -18.87
N GLN A 102 -3.91 13.77 -18.84
CA GLN A 102 -5.20 13.15 -18.59
C GLN A 102 -5.55 12.13 -19.68
N LEU A 103 -5.31 12.48 -20.94
CA LEU A 103 -5.50 11.58 -22.08
C LEU A 103 -4.59 10.35 -21.98
N HIS A 104 -3.31 10.54 -21.66
CA HIS A 104 -2.36 9.44 -21.45
C HIS A 104 -2.79 8.50 -20.32
N ARG A 105 -3.24 9.05 -19.18
CA ARG A 105 -3.77 8.25 -18.06
C ARG A 105 -5.00 7.46 -18.46
N ARG A 106 -5.89 8.05 -19.27
CA ARG A 106 -7.06 7.36 -19.84
C ARG A 106 -6.62 6.19 -20.71
N HIS A 107 -5.73 6.41 -21.67
CA HIS A 107 -5.21 5.35 -22.54
C HIS A 107 -4.55 4.22 -21.74
N LYS A 108 -3.73 4.53 -20.72
CA LYS A 108 -3.14 3.52 -19.84
C LYS A 108 -4.20 2.69 -19.11
N ARG A 109 -5.27 3.32 -18.62
CA ARG A 109 -6.38 2.63 -17.95
C ARG A 109 -7.13 1.73 -18.92
N GLU A 110 -7.48 2.24 -20.09
CA GLU A 110 -8.20 1.49 -21.14
C GLU A 110 -7.37 0.28 -21.59
N ALA A 111 -6.08 0.47 -21.91
CA ALA A 111 -5.17 -0.61 -22.28
C ALA A 111 -5.05 -1.68 -21.20
N HIS A 112 -4.91 -1.29 -19.93
CA HIS A 112 -4.88 -2.23 -18.81
C HIS A 112 -6.20 -2.99 -18.66
N SER A 113 -7.34 -2.32 -18.79
CA SER A 113 -8.65 -2.97 -18.72
C SER A 113 -8.90 -3.94 -19.88
N ALA A 114 -8.48 -3.59 -21.09
CA ALA A 114 -8.56 -4.47 -22.25
C ALA A 114 -7.69 -5.71 -22.06
N GLU A 115 -6.48 -5.55 -21.52
CA GLU A 115 -5.59 -6.67 -21.23
C GLU A 115 -6.17 -7.61 -20.15
N LEU A 116 -6.73 -7.06 -19.08
CA LEU A 116 -7.42 -7.85 -18.06
C LEU A 116 -8.61 -8.61 -18.66
N ALA A 117 -9.41 -7.97 -19.51
CA ALA A 117 -10.52 -8.62 -20.20
C ALA A 117 -10.04 -9.77 -21.12
N ARG A 118 -8.94 -9.57 -21.86
CA ARG A 118 -8.33 -10.63 -22.68
C ARG A 118 -7.91 -11.82 -21.84
N LYS A 119 -7.20 -11.59 -20.73
CA LYS A 119 -6.75 -12.65 -19.81
C LYS A 119 -7.93 -13.39 -19.18
N TYR A 120 -8.95 -12.65 -18.77
CA TYR A 120 -10.17 -13.23 -18.20
C TYR A 120 -10.90 -14.11 -19.21
N ASN A 121 -11.10 -13.63 -20.44
CA ASN A 121 -11.78 -14.39 -21.49
C ASN A 121 -11.01 -15.66 -21.87
N ALA A 122 -9.68 -15.58 -21.96
CA ALA A 122 -8.83 -16.74 -22.21
C ALA A 122 -8.92 -17.77 -21.07
N MET A 123 -8.91 -17.30 -19.81
CA MET A 123 -9.07 -18.16 -18.63
C MET A 123 -10.44 -18.83 -18.61
N ARG A 124 -11.51 -18.08 -18.91
CA ARG A 124 -12.88 -18.58 -18.99
C ARG A 124 -12.98 -19.71 -20.02
N HIS A 125 -12.54 -19.44 -21.24
CA HIS A 125 -12.53 -20.42 -22.32
C HIS A 125 -11.76 -21.69 -21.96
N ALA A 126 -10.61 -21.56 -21.29
CA ALA A 126 -9.83 -22.71 -20.85
C ALA A 126 -10.55 -23.55 -19.78
N VAL A 127 -11.27 -22.93 -18.86
CA VAL A 127 -12.07 -23.63 -17.84
C VAL A 127 -13.28 -24.31 -18.47
N ASP A 128 -13.97 -23.64 -19.40
CA ASP A 128 -15.12 -24.20 -20.11
C ASP A 128 -14.66 -25.43 -20.94
N PHE A 129 -13.53 -25.35 -21.64
CA PHE A 129 -12.93 -26.48 -22.36
C PHE A 129 -12.51 -27.64 -21.43
N LEU A 130 -12.02 -27.33 -20.22
CA LEU A 130 -11.67 -28.36 -19.25
C LEU A 130 -12.90 -29.09 -18.73
N GLU A 131 -14.04 -28.40 -18.58
CA GLU A 131 -15.31 -29.00 -18.16
C GLU A 131 -15.81 -30.02 -19.18
N GLU A 132 -15.68 -29.70 -20.48
CA GLU A 132 -16.07 -30.58 -21.58
C GLU A 132 -15.18 -31.83 -21.71
N THR A 133 -13.90 -31.72 -21.37
CA THR A 133 -12.90 -32.79 -21.58
C THR A 133 -12.71 -33.68 -20.36
N ASP A 134 -12.50 -33.11 -19.16
CA ASP A 134 -12.32 -33.85 -17.92
C ASP A 134 -12.94 -33.12 -16.72
N LYS A 135 -14.10 -33.64 -16.31
CA LYS A 135 -14.86 -33.12 -15.17
C LYS A 135 -14.11 -33.25 -13.84
N SER A 136 -13.32 -34.30 -13.62
CA SER A 136 -12.58 -34.50 -12.36
C SER A 136 -11.50 -33.44 -12.16
N LEU A 137 -10.80 -33.06 -13.25
CA LEU A 137 -9.81 -31.99 -13.22
C LEU A 137 -10.46 -30.62 -13.07
N TRP A 138 -11.59 -30.39 -13.74
CA TRP A 138 -12.37 -29.16 -13.59
C TRP A 138 -12.81 -28.92 -12.13
N GLU A 139 -13.36 -29.96 -11.48
CA GLU A 139 -13.80 -29.87 -10.07
C GLU A 139 -12.64 -29.47 -9.14
N LYS A 140 -11.43 -30.01 -9.37
CA LYS A 140 -10.24 -29.65 -8.59
C LYS A 140 -9.75 -28.22 -8.86
N ALA A 141 -9.81 -27.77 -10.10
CA ALA A 141 -9.38 -26.43 -10.48
C ALA A 141 -10.30 -25.34 -9.89
N VAL A 142 -11.61 -25.57 -9.88
CA VAL A 142 -12.61 -24.62 -9.36
C VAL A 142 -12.81 -24.75 -7.84
N GLY A 143 -12.63 -25.94 -7.29
CA GLY A 143 -12.93 -26.29 -5.89
C GLY A 143 -11.85 -25.94 -4.85
N GLY A 144 -10.77 -25.23 -5.24
CA GLY A 144 -9.68 -24.87 -4.33
C GLY A 144 -10.06 -23.90 -3.21
N LYS A 145 -9.28 -23.87 -2.12
CA LYS A 145 -9.40 -22.88 -1.05
C LYS A 145 -9.22 -21.48 -1.65
N LYS A 146 -10.26 -20.65 -1.54
CA LYS A 146 -10.22 -19.26 -2.01
C LYS A 146 -9.23 -18.46 -1.18
N TYR A 147 -8.68 -17.38 -1.74
CA TYR A 147 -7.77 -16.43 -1.09
C TYR A 147 -8.43 -15.60 0.04
N GLN A 148 -9.40 -16.16 0.77
CA GLN A 148 -10.20 -15.47 1.77
C GLN A 148 -10.02 -16.18 3.12
N ASN A 149 -9.63 -15.41 4.14
CA ASN A 149 -9.55 -15.82 5.55
C ASN A 149 -8.51 -16.91 5.85
N VAL A 150 -7.25 -16.66 5.49
CA VAL A 150 -6.13 -17.48 5.97
C VAL A 150 -5.79 -17.07 7.41
N ASP A 151 -5.88 -18.02 8.35
CA ASP A 151 -5.43 -17.81 9.74
C ASP A 151 -3.90 -17.65 9.77
N GLN A 152 -3.44 -16.48 10.21
CA GLN A 152 -2.01 -16.13 10.29
C GLN A 152 -1.44 -16.25 11.70
N SER A 153 -2.26 -16.61 12.70
CA SER A 153 -1.87 -16.58 14.12
C SER A 153 -0.73 -17.54 14.47
N GLY A 154 -0.56 -18.62 13.70
CA GLY A 154 0.54 -19.61 13.82
C GLY A 154 1.45 -19.69 12.59
N ALA A 155 1.36 -18.74 11.66
CA ALA A 155 2.08 -18.81 10.39
C ALA A 155 3.59 -18.61 10.59
N THR A 156 4.36 -19.69 10.40
CA THR A 156 5.82 -19.62 10.21
C THR A 156 6.14 -18.99 8.86
N ASN A 157 7.43 -18.85 8.50
CA ASN A 157 7.85 -18.39 7.16
C ASN A 157 7.38 -19.30 6.01
N ALA A 158 6.64 -20.39 6.29
CA ALA A 158 6.06 -21.27 5.28
C ALA A 158 5.02 -20.54 4.41
N ARG A 159 4.89 -20.98 3.15
CA ARG A 159 3.84 -20.50 2.25
C ARG A 159 2.48 -21.00 2.75
N LEU A 160 1.62 -20.07 3.15
CA LEU A 160 0.23 -20.37 3.44
C LEU A 160 -0.53 -20.48 2.12
N GLU A 161 -1.34 -21.53 1.98
CA GLU A 161 -2.27 -21.68 0.86
C GLU A 161 -3.28 -20.53 0.87
N GLY A 162 -3.60 -20.00 -0.30
CA GLY A 162 -4.54 -18.88 -0.42
C GLY A 162 -3.97 -17.51 -0.05
N LEU A 163 -2.64 -17.37 0.09
CA LEU A 163 -1.97 -16.07 0.17
C LEU A 163 -0.91 -15.93 -0.92
N VAL A 164 -0.65 -14.69 -1.33
CA VAL A 164 0.48 -14.37 -2.21
C VAL A 164 1.79 -14.61 -1.45
N PRO A 165 2.78 -15.30 -2.03
CA PRO A 165 4.07 -15.54 -1.37
C PRO A 165 4.76 -14.25 -0.94
N ARG A 166 5.29 -14.22 0.29
CA ARG A 166 6.02 -13.07 0.84
C ARG A 166 7.30 -12.72 0.09
N GLU A 167 7.91 -13.72 -0.55
CA GLU A 167 9.11 -13.53 -1.38
C GLU A 167 8.83 -12.74 -2.67
N MET A 168 7.55 -12.62 -3.08
CA MET A 168 7.17 -11.78 -4.20
C MET A 168 7.17 -10.32 -3.78
N ARG A 169 8.36 -9.71 -3.82
CA ARG A 169 8.58 -8.31 -3.41
C ARG A 169 8.06 -7.33 -4.46
N VAL A 170 7.67 -6.15 -4.01
CA VAL A 170 7.36 -5.02 -4.90
C VAL A 170 8.63 -4.59 -5.62
N PRO A 171 8.59 -4.34 -6.94
CA PRO A 171 9.73 -3.83 -7.68
C PRO A 171 10.30 -2.55 -7.06
N THR A 172 11.64 -2.45 -7.01
CA THR A 172 12.38 -1.29 -6.53
C THR A 172 13.09 -0.59 -7.69
N GLU A 173 13.32 0.72 -7.57
CA GLU A 173 13.98 1.52 -8.62
C GLU A 173 15.41 1.02 -8.94
N LEU A 174 16.16 0.65 -7.90
CA LEU A 174 17.49 0.07 -8.04
C LEU A 174 17.45 -1.42 -7.67
N PRO A 175 18.21 -2.28 -8.38
CA PRO A 175 18.31 -3.68 -8.03
C PRO A 175 19.07 -3.84 -6.70
N ALA A 176 18.76 -4.92 -5.99
CA ALA A 176 19.56 -5.33 -4.84
C ALA A 176 20.94 -5.85 -5.28
N GLY A 177 21.91 -5.86 -4.36
CA GLY A 177 23.25 -6.39 -4.65
C GLY A 177 23.26 -7.84 -5.15
N LYS A 178 22.27 -8.65 -4.74
CA LYS A 178 21.95 -9.96 -5.32
C LYS A 178 20.57 -9.89 -5.96
N MET A 179 20.50 -9.97 -7.29
CA MET A 179 19.25 -9.77 -8.05
C MET A 179 18.31 -10.97 -7.99
N TRP A 180 18.86 -12.19 -7.98
CA TRP A 180 18.11 -13.43 -7.90
C TRP A 180 18.82 -14.44 -6.99
N ASP A 181 18.04 -15.24 -6.27
CA ASP A 181 18.58 -16.30 -5.42
C ASP A 181 18.41 -17.68 -6.06
N TYR A 182 19.49 -18.19 -6.65
CA TYR A 182 19.53 -19.52 -7.25
C TYR A 182 19.54 -20.66 -6.22
N GLU A 183 19.97 -20.38 -4.99
CA GLU A 183 20.07 -21.37 -3.90
C GLU A 183 18.82 -21.39 -3.02
N TRP A 184 17.73 -20.77 -3.47
CA TRP A 184 16.50 -20.65 -2.71
C TRP A 184 15.87 -22.02 -2.43
N LYS A 185 15.54 -22.27 -1.16
CA LYS A 185 14.83 -23.47 -0.70
C LYS A 185 13.54 -23.09 0.01
N ALA A 186 12.48 -23.87 -0.21
CA ALA A 186 11.20 -23.63 0.43
C ALA A 186 11.33 -23.80 1.97
N PRO A 187 10.86 -22.83 2.78
CA PRO A 187 10.83 -22.99 4.23
C PRO A 187 9.93 -24.16 4.61
N GLN A 188 10.49 -25.14 5.33
CA GLN A 188 9.74 -26.33 5.76
C GLN A 188 8.64 -25.91 6.75
N GLN A 189 7.41 -26.36 6.49
CA GLN A 189 6.35 -26.33 7.50
C GLN A 189 6.84 -27.20 8.67
N GLN A 190 6.91 -26.65 9.88
CA GLN A 190 7.23 -27.45 11.06
C GLN A 190 6.16 -28.54 11.16
N ALA A 191 6.52 -29.78 10.84
CA ALA A 191 5.63 -30.91 11.00
C ALA A 191 5.24 -30.98 12.48
N GLU A 192 3.93 -31.05 12.75
CA GLU A 192 3.45 -31.25 14.11
C GLU A 192 4.11 -32.51 14.70
N PRO A 193 4.69 -32.45 15.92
CA PRO A 193 5.29 -33.62 16.52
C PRO A 193 4.20 -34.69 16.70
N ALA A 194 4.44 -35.88 16.13
CA ALA A 194 3.50 -36.99 16.16
C ALA A 194 2.96 -37.23 17.60
N PRO A 195 1.66 -37.54 17.75
CA PRO A 195 1.09 -37.78 19.07
C PRO A 195 1.84 -38.95 19.72
N LYS A 196 2.41 -38.70 20.91
CA LYS A 196 3.05 -39.74 21.72
C LYS A 196 2.00 -40.81 22.00
N ARG A 197 2.20 -42.01 21.43
CA ARG A 197 1.35 -43.17 21.71
C ARG A 197 1.28 -43.35 23.23
N PRO A 198 0.08 -43.50 23.84
CA PRO A 198 -0.02 -43.82 25.25
C PRO A 198 0.71 -45.14 25.49
N GLN A 199 1.65 -45.14 26.45
CA GLN A 199 2.28 -46.37 26.92
C GLN A 199 1.20 -47.18 27.64
N ALA A 200 1.03 -48.43 27.20
CA ALA A 200 0.10 -49.40 27.79
C ALA A 200 0.60 -49.86 29.17
#